data_AF-A0A4V2AB05-F1
#
_entry.id   AF-A0A4V2AB05-F1
#
_cell.length_a   1.000
_cell.length_b   1.000
_cell.length_c   1.000
_cell.angle_alpha   90.00
_cell.angle_beta   90.00
_cell.angle_gamma   90.00
#
_symmetry.space_group_name_H-M   'P 1'
#
loop_
_entity.id
_entity.type
_entity.pdbx_description
1 polymer ?
#
loop_
_entity_poly.entity_id
_entity_poly.type
_entity_poly.pdbx_seq_one_letter_code
_entity_poly.pdbx_strand_id
1 'polypeptide(L)'
;MSPKDISTIESDITLPKGAHSLAAYSRYYFITDVDGLNKLTGYYIYEYAKSPGIYWIQPDSRPLMADGGCRVIHVEYDLINKKLIKTWCNGEA
;
A
#
# COMPACT_ATOMS: atom_id res chain seq x y z
N MET A 1 2.65 -4.87 14.94
CA MET A 1 3.02 -5.47 13.64
C MET A 1 4.50 -5.19 13.41
N SER A 2 5.29 -6.21 13.11
CA SER A 2 6.74 -6.13 12.92
C SER A 2 7.11 -5.93 11.44
N PRO A 3 8.34 -5.49 11.12
CA PRO A 3 8.82 -5.45 9.73
C PRO A 3 8.74 -6.81 8.99
N LYS A 4 8.84 -7.94 9.71
CA LYS A 4 8.67 -9.29 9.14
C LYS A 4 7.23 -9.58 8.71
N ASP A 5 6.25 -8.96 9.36
CA ASP A 5 4.85 -9.13 9.01
C ASP A 5 4.56 -8.42 7.68
N ILE A 6 5.16 -7.26 7.45
CA ILE A 6 5.04 -6.51 6.18
C ILE A 6 5.66 -7.30 5.03
N SER A 7 6.85 -7.87 5.17
CA SER A 7 7.46 -8.62 4.06
C SER A 7 6.61 -9.81 3.61
N THR A 8 5.86 -10.43 4.53
CA THR A 8 4.93 -11.53 4.20
C THR A 8 3.71 -11.01 3.42
N ILE A 9 3.17 -9.86 3.83
CA ILE A 9 2.06 -9.24 3.12
C ILE A 9 2.52 -8.80 1.72
N GLU A 10 3.70 -8.21 1.62
CA GLU A 10 4.26 -7.74 0.35
C GLU A 10 4.51 -8.86 -0.65
N SER A 11 4.86 -10.08 -0.20
CA SER A 11 5.01 -11.22 -1.09
C SER A 11 3.69 -11.69 -1.71
N ASP A 12 2.55 -11.36 -1.10
CA ASP A 12 1.22 -11.69 -1.63
C ASP A 12 0.74 -10.65 -2.66
N ILE A 13 1.39 -9.49 -2.74
CA ILE A 13 0.94 -8.37 -3.59
C ILE A 13 1.22 -8.67 -5.05
N THR A 14 0.15 -8.72 -5.84
CA THR A 14 0.26 -8.67 -7.31
C THR A 14 0.16 -7.22 -7.75
N LEU A 15 1.23 -6.69 -8.35
CA LEU A 15 1.24 -5.31 -8.82
C LEU A 15 0.47 -5.16 -10.15
N PRO A 16 -0.28 -4.05 -10.32
CA PRO A 16 -0.96 -3.73 -11.57
C PRO A 16 0.02 -3.55 -12.73
N LYS A 17 -0.45 -3.76 -13.97
CA LYS A 17 0.36 -3.61 -15.17
C LYS A 17 0.87 -2.18 -15.29
N GLY A 18 2.17 -2.00 -15.57
CA GLY A 18 2.79 -0.68 -15.68
C GLY A 18 3.29 -0.11 -14.35
N ALA A 19 3.10 -0.82 -13.23
CA ALA A 19 3.79 -0.53 -11.98
C ALA A 19 5.30 -0.80 -12.09
N HIS A 20 6.09 -0.03 -11.35
CA HIS A 20 7.49 -0.34 -11.07
C HIS A 20 7.59 -1.51 -10.07
N SER A 21 8.79 -2.01 -9.81
CA SER A 21 9.01 -2.96 -8.72
C SER A 21 8.61 -2.34 -7.37
N LEU A 22 8.09 -3.14 -6.43
CA LEU A 22 7.66 -2.67 -5.11
C LEU A 22 8.71 -1.82 -4.37
N ALA A 23 9.99 -2.20 -4.49
CA ALA A 23 11.12 -1.53 -3.86
C ALA A 23 11.37 -0.09 -4.37
N ALA A 24 10.75 0.29 -5.50
CA ALA A 24 10.84 1.62 -6.06
C ALA A 24 9.87 2.62 -5.39
N TYR A 25 8.94 2.13 -4.57
CA TYR A 25 7.89 2.94 -3.94
C TYR A 25 8.20 3.22 -2.48
N SER A 26 7.93 4.46 -2.04
CA SER A 26 7.69 4.77 -0.64
C SER A 26 6.37 4.09 -0.23
N ARG A 27 6.38 3.36 0.88
CA ARG A 27 5.27 2.48 1.30
C ARG A 27 4.71 2.94 2.62
N TYR A 28 3.46 3.38 2.60
CA TYR A 28 2.76 3.93 3.76
C TYR A 28 1.67 2.95 4.17
N TYR A 29 1.72 2.51 5.42
CA TYR A 29 0.79 1.54 5.97
C TYR A 29 0.02 2.13 7.14
N PHE A 30 -1.27 1.79 7.21
CA PHE A 30 -2.11 2.03 8.36
C PHE A 30 -3.17 0.94 8.44
N ILE A 31 -3.68 0.72 9.65
CA ILE A 31 -4.73 -0.27 9.91
C ILE A 31 -6.02 0.50 10.20
N THR A 32 -7.11 0.04 9.60
CA THR A 32 -8.46 0.50 9.90
C THR A 32 -9.30 -0.67 10.32
N ASP A 33 -10.11 -0.49 11.35
CA ASP A 33 -11.26 -1.34 11.61
C ASP A 33 -12.46 -0.74 10.87
N VAL A 34 -13.00 -1.48 9.91
CA VAL A 34 -14.23 -1.11 9.21
C VAL A 34 -15.16 -2.30 9.30
N ASP A 35 -16.30 -2.13 9.97
CA ASP A 35 -17.31 -3.18 10.17
C ASP A 35 -16.74 -4.48 10.81
N GLY A 36 -15.79 -4.34 11.75
CA GLY A 36 -15.14 -5.47 12.42
C GLY A 36 -14.08 -6.19 11.59
N LEU A 37 -13.75 -5.66 10.40
CA LEU A 37 -12.64 -6.13 9.59
C LEU A 37 -11.38 -5.30 9.86
N ASN A 38 -10.36 -5.94 10.41
CA ASN A 38 -9.01 -5.38 10.51
C ASN A 38 -8.34 -5.36 9.14
N LYS A 39 -8.44 -4.22 8.46
CA LYS A 39 -7.88 -4.00 7.13
C LYS A 39 -6.57 -3.23 7.24
N LEU A 40 -5.50 -3.80 6.68
CA LEU A 40 -4.30 -3.04 6.37
C LEU A 40 -4.52 -2.32 5.04
N THR A 41 -4.31 -1.01 5.05
CA THR A 41 -4.27 -0.21 3.83
C THR A 41 -2.84 0.24 3.58
N GLY A 42 -2.37 0.01 2.36
CA GLY A 42 -1.06 0.41 1.88
C GLY A 42 -1.17 1.43 0.75
N TYR A 43 -0.38 2.50 0.82
CA TYR A 43 -0.15 3.42 -0.29
C TYR A 43 1.30 3.35 -0.74
N TYR A 44 1.50 3.11 -2.02
CA TYR A 44 2.81 2.93 -2.63
C TYR A 44 3.00 4.11 -3.58
N ILE A 45 3.90 5.02 -3.22
CA ILE A 45 4.12 6.27 -3.93
C ILE A 45 5.50 6.25 -4.56
N TYR A 46 5.55 6.37 -5.88
CA TYR A 46 6.78 6.43 -6.65
C TYR A 46 7.29 7.87 -6.70
N GLU A 47 8.34 8.17 -5.93
CA GLU A 47 8.95 9.50 -5.85
C GLU A 47 10.31 9.49 -6.58
N TYR A 48 10.38 10.09 -7.77
CA TYR A 48 11.56 10.03 -8.66
C TYR A 48 12.88 10.53 -8.04
N ALA A 49 12.81 11.40 -7.03
CA ALA A 49 13.96 12.11 -6.46
C ALA A 49 14.24 11.76 -4.99
N LYS A 50 13.62 10.71 -4.45
CA LYS A 50 13.71 10.38 -3.03
C LYS A 50 13.96 8.90 -2.82
N SER A 51 14.79 8.58 -1.84
CA SER A 51 15.01 7.19 -1.43
C SER A 51 13.70 6.62 -0.86
N PRO A 52 13.18 5.52 -1.43
CA PRO A 52 11.97 4.88 -0.93
C PRO A 52 12.12 4.40 0.52
N GLY A 53 11.08 4.62 1.33
CA GLY A 53 11.03 4.20 2.72
C GLY A 53 9.76 3.40 3.05
N ILE A 54 9.73 2.78 4.24
CA ILE A 54 8.53 2.16 4.81
C ILE A 54 8.07 3.03 5.99
N TYR A 55 6.81 3.41 5.98
CA TYR A 55 6.22 4.33 6.94
C TYR A 55 4.93 3.75 7.52
N TRP A 56 4.84 3.75 8.85
CA TRP A 56 3.58 3.52 9.55
C TRP A 56 2.96 4.87 9.87
N ILE A 57 1.74 5.09 9.41
CA ILE A 57 1.04 6.36 9.56
C ILE A 57 -0.30 6.14 10.25
N GLN A 58 -0.87 7.22 10.78
CA GLN A 58 -2.25 7.24 11.24
C GLN A 58 -3.20 7.40 10.04
N PRO A 59 -4.45 6.89 10.11
CA PRO A 59 -5.42 7.01 9.02
C PRO A 59 -5.78 8.45 8.64
N ASP A 60 -5.58 9.42 9.52
CA ASP A 60 -5.79 10.84 9.24
C ASP A 60 -4.58 11.52 8.57
N SER A 61 -3.40 10.90 8.68
CA SER A 61 -2.11 11.41 8.20
C SER A 61 -1.75 10.87 6.81
N ARG A 62 -2.78 10.54 6.02
CA ARG A 62 -2.59 9.96 4.69
C ARG A 62 -1.94 10.98 3.75
N PRO A 63 -0.94 10.58 2.96
CA PRO A 63 -0.34 11.48 1.99
C PRO A 63 -1.41 11.96 1.00
N LEU A 64 -1.35 13.25 0.67
CA LEU A 64 -2.20 13.82 -0.38
C LEU A 64 -1.76 13.24 -1.73
N MET A 65 -2.64 12.48 -2.37
CA MET A 65 -2.36 11.87 -3.68
C MET A 65 -3.00 12.72 -4.77
N ALA A 66 -2.16 13.47 -5.50
CA ALA A 66 -2.58 14.24 -6.67
C ALA A 66 -2.08 13.63 -8.00
N ASP A 67 -1.35 12.51 -7.93
CA ASP A 67 -0.76 11.83 -9.07
C ASP A 67 -1.66 10.68 -9.56
N GLY A 68 -1.78 10.57 -10.89
CA GLY A 68 -2.49 9.48 -11.56
C GLY A 68 -1.58 8.34 -12.04
N GLY A 69 -2.20 7.24 -12.43
CA GLY A 69 -1.55 6.02 -12.89
C GLY A 69 -0.80 5.28 -11.78
N CYS A 70 0.08 4.37 -12.18
CA CYS A 70 0.81 3.49 -11.25
C CYS A 70 1.99 4.16 -10.53
N ARG A 71 2.00 5.49 -10.49
CA ARG A 71 2.83 6.26 -9.54
C ARG A 71 2.27 6.18 -8.13
N VAL A 72 0.97 5.94 -8.01
CA VAL A 72 0.28 5.74 -6.73
C VAL A 72 -0.48 4.42 -6.82
N ILE A 73 -0.08 3.44 -6.02
CA ILE A 73 -0.76 2.14 -5.92
C ILE A 73 -1.41 2.05 -4.56
N HIS A 74 -2.65 1.61 -4.57
CA HIS A 74 -3.45 1.31 -3.39
C HIS A 74 -3.46 -0.20 -3.16
N VAL A 75 -3.30 -0.60 -1.92
CA VAL A 75 -3.37 -1.99 -1.50
C VAL A 75 -4.27 -2.11 -0.30
N GLU A 76 -5.16 -3.10 -0.34
CA GLU A 76 -6.00 -3.48 0.79
C GLU A 76 -5.76 -4.96 1.11
N TYR A 77 -5.53 -5.25 2.39
CA TYR A 77 -5.22 -6.59 2.86
C TYR A 77 -6.00 -6.89 4.15
N ASP A 78 -6.60 -8.07 4.22
CA ASP A 78 -7.29 -8.60 5.38
C ASP A 78 -6.28 -9.26 6.32
N LEU A 79 -6.07 -8.66 7.49
CA LEU A 79 -5.10 -9.16 8.47
C LEU A 79 -5.58 -10.41 9.22
N ILE A 80 -6.88 -10.66 9.28
CA ILE A 80 -7.47 -11.81 9.97
C ILE A 80 -7.36 -13.04 9.08
N ASN A 81 -7.84 -12.93 7.84
CA ASN A 81 -7.83 -14.02 6.87
C ASN A 81 -6.51 -14.14 6.11
N LYS A 82 -5.57 -13.21 6.32
CA LYS A 82 -4.26 -13.14 5.63
C LYS A 82 -4.42 -13.20 4.12
N LYS A 83 -5.22 -12.26 3.60
CA LYS A 83 -5.63 -12.27 2.21
C LYS A 83 -5.55 -10.88 1.59
N LEU A 84 -4.92 -10.80 0.42
CA LEU A 84 -5.00 -9.63 -0.43
C LEU A 84 -6.44 -9.41 -0.88
N ILE A 85 -7.00 -8.25 -0.55
CA ILE A 85 -8.36 -7.87 -0.93
C ILE A 85 -8.32 -7.25 -2.32
N LYS A 86 -7.49 -6.22 -2.51
CA LYS A 86 -7.42 -5.47 -3.77
C LYS A 86 -6.10 -4.72 -3.92
N THR A 87 -5.69 -4.55 -5.18
CA THR A 87 -4.57 -3.69 -5.61
C THR A 87 -5.00 -2.89 -6.83
N TRP A 88 -4.75 -1.58 -6.87
CA TRP A 88 -5.09 -0.75 -8.03
C TRP A 88 -4.25 0.53 -8.11
N CYS A 89 -4.13 1.10 -9.32
CA CYS A 89 -3.47 2.39 -9.54
C CYS A 89 -4.47 3.54 -9.42
N ASN A 90 -4.01 4.71 -8.99
CA ASN A 90 -4.86 5.89 -8.92
C ASN A 90 -5.32 6.31 -10.33
N GLY A 91 -6.62 6.53 -10.54
CA GLY A 91 -7.17 6.89 -11.85
C GLY A 91 -7.34 5.73 -12.84
N GLU A 92 -7.08 4.48 -12.45
CA GLU A 92 -7.56 3.31 -13.21
C GLU A 92 -8.97 2.93 -12.72
N ALA A 93 -9.93 2.88 -13.65
CA ALA A 93 -11.32 2.47 -13.45
C ALA A 93 -11.52 1.00 -13.81
#